data_AF-A0A6J0N904-F1
#
_entry.id   AF-A0A6J0N904-F1
#
_cell.length_a   1.000
_cell.length_b   1.000
_cell.length_c   1.000
_cell.angle_alpha   90.00
_cell.angle_beta   90.00
_cell.angle_gamma   90.00
#
_symmetry.space_group_name_H-M   'P 1'
#
loop_
_entity.id
_entity.type
_entity.pdbx_description
1 polymer ?
#
loop_
_entity_poly.entity_id
_entity_poly.type
_entity_poly.pdbx_seq_one_letter_code
_entity_poly.pdbx_strand_id
1 'polypeptide(L)'
;MAMKKAKEIVSSNAVVVFSKSYCPYCVKVKDLLKKLGAKFIAVELDKESDGTQVQSALAEWTGQRTVPNVFIGGKHIGGCDSVTNLHKNRKLVPLLTVLETGSTHSKPVSRIRSNIIKIRQGDNRSTEVEGPSRARKTVHAELNTIKAKSDRRSGH
;
A
#
# COMPACT_ATOMS: atom_id res chain seq x y z
N MET A 1 -3.34 3.86 -30.41
CA MET A 1 -1.89 3.82 -30.09
C MET A 1 -1.65 2.89 -28.91
N ALA A 2 -0.85 1.84 -29.10
CA ALA A 2 -0.60 0.81 -28.09
C ALA A 2 0.04 1.34 -26.78
N MET A 3 0.82 2.42 -26.85
CA MET A 3 1.38 3.10 -25.67
C MET A 3 0.29 3.66 -24.74
N LYS A 4 -0.78 4.24 -25.31
CA LYS A 4 -1.90 4.77 -24.52
C LYS A 4 -2.58 3.66 -23.73
N LYS A 5 -2.83 2.51 -24.38
CA LYS A 5 -3.42 1.32 -23.74
C LYS A 5 -2.55 0.82 -22.58
N ALA A 6 -1.24 0.69 -22.79
CA ALA A 6 -0.32 0.27 -21.72
C ALA A 6 -0.35 1.23 -20.52
N LYS A 7 -0.27 2.55 -20.77
CA LYS A 7 -0.31 3.58 -19.74
C LYS A 7 -1.66 3.61 -19.01
N GLU A 8 -2.77 3.43 -19.71
CA GLU A 8 -4.11 3.40 -19.12
C GLU A 8 -4.30 2.20 -18.19
N ILE A 9 -3.84 1.01 -18.60
CA ILE A 9 -3.85 -0.19 -17.75
C ILE A 9 -3.01 0.04 -16.49
N VAL A 10 -1.80 0.60 -16.65
CA VAL A 10 -0.89 0.92 -15.54
C VAL A 10 -1.44 2.00 -14.61
N SER A 11 -2.16 2.99 -15.14
CA SER A 11 -2.78 4.05 -14.31
C SER A 11 -4.05 3.60 -13.62
N SER A 12 -4.79 2.64 -14.17
CA SER A 12 -6.07 2.17 -13.63
C SER A 12 -5.91 1.08 -12.57
N ASN A 13 -4.72 0.48 -12.44
CA ASN A 13 -4.47 -0.65 -11.56
C ASN A 13 -3.25 -0.37 -10.67
N ALA A 14 -3.35 -0.74 -9.39
CA ALA A 14 -2.25 -0.57 -8.44
C ALA A 14 -1.03 -1.44 -8.82
N VAL A 15 -1.24 -2.66 -9.31
CA VAL A 15 -0.17 -3.57 -9.72
C VAL A 15 -0.53 -4.18 -11.07
N VAL A 16 0.38 -4.03 -12.04
CA VAL A 16 0.22 -4.55 -13.40
C VAL A 16 1.41 -5.44 -13.74
N VAL A 17 1.12 -6.60 -14.30
CA VAL A 17 2.12 -7.57 -14.75
C VAL A 17 1.88 -7.87 -16.22
N PHE A 18 2.73 -7.33 -17.10
CA PHE A 18 2.76 -7.74 -18.49
C PHE A 18 3.52 -9.06 -18.60
N SER A 19 2.85 -10.07 -19.13
CA SER A 19 3.29 -11.46 -19.16
C SER A 19 2.98 -12.13 -20.49
N LYS A 20 3.48 -13.35 -20.67
CA LYS A 20 3.07 -14.26 -21.74
C LYS A 20 2.72 -15.62 -21.16
N SER A 21 1.73 -16.29 -21.73
CA SER A 21 1.18 -17.56 -21.25
C SER A 21 2.24 -18.66 -21.14
N TYR A 22 3.21 -18.68 -22.06
CA TYR A 22 4.26 -19.70 -22.13
C TYR A 22 5.49 -19.41 -21.25
N CYS A 23 5.52 -18.30 -20.51
CA CYS A 23 6.73 -17.86 -19.80
C CYS A 23 6.75 -18.33 -18.33
N PRO A 24 7.72 -19.17 -17.92
CA PRO A 24 7.80 -19.67 -16.55
C PRO A 24 8.15 -18.58 -15.53
N TYR A 25 8.93 -17.56 -15.91
CA TYR A 25 9.27 -16.43 -15.04
C TYR A 25 8.03 -15.57 -14.71
N CYS A 26 7.09 -15.46 -15.63
CA CYS A 26 5.83 -14.76 -15.39
C CYS A 26 5.00 -15.46 -14.30
N VAL A 27 4.95 -16.80 -14.33
CA VAL A 27 4.25 -17.60 -13.32
C VAL A 27 4.84 -17.36 -11.94
N LYS A 28 6.17 -17.35 -11.81
CA LYS A 28 6.86 -17.08 -10.53
C LYS A 28 6.50 -15.71 -9.95
N VAL A 29 6.45 -14.66 -10.77
CA VAL A 29 6.07 -13.31 -10.32
C VAL A 29 4.60 -13.26 -9.88
N LYS A 30 3.69 -13.86 -10.67
CA LYS A 30 2.25 -13.92 -10.33
C LYS A 30 2.03 -14.65 -9.00
N ASP A 31 2.71 -15.78 -8.81
CA ASP A 31 2.63 -16.57 -7.58
C ASP A 31 3.20 -15.82 -6.37
N LEU A 32 4.34 -15.13 -6.53
CA LEU A 32 4.91 -14.29 -5.47
C LEU A 32 3.95 -13.17 -5.05
N LEU A 33 3.36 -12.45 -6.00
CA LEU A 33 2.39 -11.39 -5.70
C LEU A 33 1.14 -11.95 -5.01
N LYS A 34 0.66 -13.13 -5.45
CA LYS A 34 -0.47 -13.84 -4.84
C LYS A 34 -0.17 -14.28 -3.40
N LYS A 35 1.04 -14.81 -3.14
CA LYS A 35 1.50 -15.18 -1.79
C LYS A 35 1.56 -13.99 -0.84
N LEU A 36 1.83 -12.80 -1.36
CA LEU A 36 1.82 -11.55 -0.61
C LEU A 36 0.41 -10.97 -0.42
N GLY A 37 -0.63 -11.59 -0.98
CA GLY A 37 -2.01 -11.10 -0.89
C GLY A 37 -2.30 -9.89 -1.77
N ALA A 38 -1.37 -9.50 -2.66
CA ALA A 38 -1.52 -8.30 -3.47
C ALA A 38 -2.53 -8.49 -4.61
N LYS A 39 -3.36 -7.47 -4.84
CA LYS A 39 -4.23 -7.40 -6.02
C LYS A 39 -3.43 -6.92 -7.23
N PHE A 40 -3.30 -7.77 -8.24
CA PHE A 40 -2.61 -7.45 -9.49
C PHE A 40 -3.44 -7.88 -10.70
N ILE A 41 -3.24 -7.18 -11.82
CA ILE A 41 -3.74 -7.60 -13.13
C ILE A 41 -2.60 -8.15 -13.97
N ALA A 42 -2.81 -9.32 -14.57
CA ALA A 42 -1.88 -9.91 -15.53
C ALA A 42 -2.39 -9.69 -16.95
N VAL A 43 -1.62 -9.00 -17.77
CA VAL A 43 -1.91 -8.82 -19.19
C VAL A 43 -1.09 -9.83 -19.97
N GLU A 44 -1.75 -10.72 -20.71
CA GLU A 44 -1.09 -11.74 -21.53
C GLU A 44 -0.90 -11.24 -22.96
N LEU A 45 0.30 -10.75 -23.25
CA LEU A 45 0.62 -10.13 -24.54
C LEU A 45 0.53 -11.12 -25.71
N ASP A 46 0.58 -12.44 -25.48
CA ASP A 46 0.39 -13.43 -26.53
C ASP A 46 -1.08 -13.66 -26.91
N LYS A 47 -2.02 -13.28 -26.03
CA LYS A 47 -3.47 -13.44 -26.25
C LYS A 47 -4.13 -12.17 -26.78
N GLU A 48 -3.45 -11.04 -26.67
CA GLU A 48 -3.93 -9.76 -27.17
C GLU A 48 -3.57 -9.58 -28.64
N SER A 49 -4.54 -9.19 -29.48
CA SER A 49 -4.30 -8.89 -30.89
C SER A 49 -3.23 -7.80 -31.09
N ASP A 50 -3.20 -6.80 -30.19
CA ASP A 50 -2.20 -5.72 -30.20
C ASP A 50 -0.96 -6.02 -29.35
N GLY A 51 -0.79 -7.25 -28.87
CA GLY A 51 0.24 -7.60 -27.89
C GLY A 51 1.66 -7.26 -28.32
N THR A 52 1.99 -7.48 -29.60
CA THR A 52 3.28 -7.07 -30.19
C THR A 52 3.49 -5.56 -30.16
N GLN A 53 2.44 -4.78 -30.48
CA GLN A 53 2.51 -3.32 -30.46
C GLN A 53 2.66 -2.80 -29.02
N VAL A 54 1.94 -3.40 -28.06
CA VAL A 54 2.06 -3.10 -26.63
C VAL A 54 3.47 -3.44 -26.14
N GLN A 55 4.04 -4.58 -26.54
CA GLN A 55 5.40 -4.97 -26.17
C GLN A 55 6.43 -3.95 -26.70
N SER A 56 6.29 -3.49 -27.94
CA SER A 56 7.15 -2.45 -28.51
C SER A 56 6.99 -1.11 -27.77
N ALA A 57 5.76 -0.73 -27.44
CA ALA A 57 5.50 0.49 -26.66
C ALA A 57 6.07 0.41 -25.24
N LEU A 58 6.04 -0.77 -24.60
CA LEU A 58 6.69 -1.00 -23.30
C LEU A 58 8.20 -0.89 -23.41
N ALA A 59 8.79 -1.41 -24.49
CA ALA A 59 10.23 -1.27 -24.75
C ALA A 59 10.64 0.19 -24.92
N GLU A 60 9.86 0.99 -25.65
CA GLU A 60 10.09 2.43 -25.80
C GLU A 60 9.91 3.19 -24.49
N TRP A 61 8.89 2.84 -23.70
CA TRP A 61 8.57 3.56 -22.47
C TRP A 61 9.51 3.21 -21.30
N THR A 62 9.88 1.94 -21.16
CA THR A 62 10.65 1.43 -20.00
C THR A 62 12.08 1.05 -20.32
N GLY A 63 12.44 0.99 -21.61
CA GLY A 63 13.69 0.37 -22.07
C GLY A 63 13.68 -1.16 -22.02
N GLN A 64 12.62 -1.80 -21.49
CA GLN A 64 12.55 -3.25 -21.30
C GLN A 64 11.55 -3.90 -22.26
N ARG A 65 12.06 -4.67 -23.22
CA ARG A 65 11.26 -5.46 -24.16
C ARG A 65 10.87 -6.85 -23.63
N THR A 66 11.55 -7.32 -22.59
CA THR A 66 11.40 -8.67 -22.04
C THR A 66 10.22 -8.76 -21.07
N VAL A 67 9.56 -9.91 -21.08
CA VAL A 67 8.57 -10.30 -20.07
C VAL A 67 9.24 -11.18 -19.00
N PRO A 68 8.80 -11.11 -17.73
CA PRO A 68 7.74 -10.25 -17.20
C PRO A 68 8.16 -8.77 -17.14
N ASN A 69 7.21 -7.85 -17.33
CA ASN A 69 7.40 -6.43 -17.09
C ASN A 69 6.36 -5.96 -16.06
N VAL A 70 6.83 -5.50 -14.90
CA VAL A 70 6.01 -5.26 -13.70
C VAL A 70 5.97 -3.78 -13.35
N PHE A 71 4.76 -3.31 -13.06
CA PHE A 71 4.48 -1.96 -12.58
C PHE A 71 3.74 -2.01 -11.25
N ILE A 72 4.14 -1.13 -10.32
CA ILE A 72 3.53 -0.96 -8.99
C ILE A 72 3.32 0.53 -8.77
N GLY A 73 2.07 0.95 -8.54
CA GLY A 73 1.69 2.35 -8.32
C GLY A 73 2.04 3.26 -9.49
N GLY A 74 1.92 2.76 -10.73
CA GLY A 74 2.33 3.48 -11.93
C GLY A 74 3.84 3.48 -12.21
N LYS A 75 4.67 2.98 -11.28
CA LYS A 75 6.13 2.96 -11.42
C LYS A 75 6.62 1.63 -12.00
N HIS A 76 7.52 1.69 -12.97
CA HIS A 76 8.21 0.52 -13.52
C HIS A 76 9.18 -0.09 -12.49
N ILE A 77 9.00 -1.37 -12.20
CA ILE A 77 9.84 -2.14 -11.28
C ILE A 77 10.86 -2.99 -12.04
N GLY A 78 10.50 -3.49 -13.23
CA GLY A 78 11.35 -4.33 -14.07
C GLY A 78 10.82 -5.75 -14.19
N GLY A 79 11.75 -6.70 -14.34
CA GLY A 79 11.47 -8.12 -14.52
C GLY A 79 11.41 -8.96 -13.24
N CYS A 80 11.49 -10.27 -13.43
CA CYS A 80 11.41 -11.25 -12.33
C CYS A 80 12.50 -11.04 -11.28
N ASP A 81 13.73 -10.74 -11.73
CA ASP A 81 14.87 -10.49 -10.87
C ASP A 81 14.67 -9.26 -10.00
N SER A 82 14.19 -8.15 -10.59
CA SER A 82 13.90 -6.91 -9.87
C SER A 82 12.86 -7.13 -8.76
N VAL A 83 11.76 -7.82 -9.07
CA VAL A 83 10.70 -8.11 -8.08
C VAL A 83 11.22 -9.02 -6.97
N THR A 84 11.95 -10.09 -7.35
CA THR A 84 12.54 -11.02 -6.37
C THR A 84 13.55 -10.32 -5.47
N ASN A 85 14.37 -9.44 -6.04
CA ASN A 85 15.34 -8.64 -5.30
C ASN A 85 14.64 -7.67 -4.33
N LEU A 86 13.56 -7.00 -4.73
CA LEU A 86 12.77 -6.17 -3.82
C LEU A 86 12.13 -6.97 -2.69
N HIS A 87 11.67 -8.18 -2.97
CA HIS A 87 11.13 -9.08 -1.96
C HIS A 87 12.19 -9.50 -0.95
N LYS A 88 13.38 -9.93 -1.43
CA LYS A 88 14.54 -10.25 -0.57
C LYS A 88 14.95 -9.08 0.33
N ASN A 89 14.90 -7.87 -0.21
CA ASN A 89 15.20 -6.63 0.52
C ASN A 89 14.04 -6.14 1.41
N ARG A 90 12.93 -6.89 1.53
CA ARG A 90 11.70 -6.50 2.26
C ARG A 90 11.09 -5.16 1.83
N LYS A 91 11.45 -4.65 0.65
CA LYS A 91 10.93 -3.39 0.08
C LYS A 91 9.66 -3.60 -0.73
N LEU A 92 9.37 -4.83 -1.15
CA LEU A 92 8.20 -5.12 -1.97
C LEU A 92 6.87 -4.99 -1.19
N VAL A 93 6.81 -5.53 0.03
CA VAL A 93 5.57 -5.51 0.84
C VAL A 93 5.11 -4.09 1.18
N PRO A 94 5.98 -3.17 1.66
CA PRO A 94 5.59 -1.78 1.90
C PRO A 94 5.02 -1.09 0.66
N LEU A 95 5.60 -1.33 -0.53
CA LEU A 95 5.11 -0.74 -1.78
C LEU A 95 3.70 -1.23 -2.14
N LEU A 96 3.38 -2.48 -1.81
CA LEU A 96 2.06 -3.05 -2.06
C LEU A 96 1.05 -2.53 -1.03
N THR A 97 1.41 -2.52 0.26
CA THR A 97 0.54 -2.05 1.35
C THR A 97 0.16 -0.58 1.22
N VAL A 98 1.11 0.29 0.86
CA VAL A 98 0.84 1.74 0.70
C VAL A 98 -0.23 2.02 -0.36
N LEU A 99 -0.33 1.16 -1.39
CA LEU A 99 -1.34 1.29 -2.44
C LEU A 99 -2.73 0.82 -2.01
N GLU A 100 -2.81 -0.16 -1.10
CA GLU A 100 -4.07 -0.66 -0.56
C GLU A 100 -4.70 0.32 0.43
N THR A 101 -3.88 1.04 1.21
CA THR A 101 -4.37 2.04 2.18
C THR A 101 -4.94 3.31 1.53
N GLY A 102 -4.63 3.56 0.24
CA GLY A 102 -5.12 4.71 -0.52
C GLY A 102 -6.26 4.41 -1.51
N SER A 103 -6.66 3.14 -1.64
CA SER A 103 -7.68 2.69 -2.60
C SER A 103 -8.87 2.06 -1.89
N THR A 104 -9.56 2.84 -1.05
CA THR A 104 -10.95 2.51 -0.71
C THR A 104 -11.75 2.46 -2.00
N HIS A 105 -12.39 1.32 -2.23
CA HIS A 105 -13.28 1.01 -3.34
C HIS A 105 -14.28 2.14 -3.66
N SER A 106 -13.91 3.08 -4.53
CA SER A 106 -14.87 3.96 -5.21
C SER A 106 -15.33 3.28 -6.50
N LYS A 107 -16.24 2.31 -6.35
CA LYS A 107 -17.42 2.33 -7.21
C LYS A 107 -18.40 3.30 -6.54
N PRO A 108 -18.84 4.39 -7.17
CA PRO A 108 -19.92 5.20 -6.62
C PRO A 108 -21.20 4.35 -6.67
N VAL A 109 -21.53 3.69 -5.56
CA VAL A 109 -22.90 3.22 -5.37
C VAL A 109 -23.68 4.45 -4.94
N SER A 110 -24.48 4.93 -5.88
CA SER A 110 -25.51 5.94 -5.74
C SER A 110 -26.24 5.83 -4.40
N ARG A 111 -25.86 6.66 -3.42
CA ARG A 111 -26.72 7.00 -2.29
C ARG A 111 -27.09 8.47 -2.39
N ILE A 112 -28.05 8.71 -3.27
CA ILE A 112 -28.71 9.98 -3.47
C ILE A 112 -29.64 10.26 -2.27
N ARG A 113 -29.68 11.55 -1.91
CA ARG A 113 -30.67 12.33 -1.13
C ARG A 113 -30.52 12.38 0.40
N SER A 114 -29.90 13.49 0.81
CA SER A 114 -30.56 14.61 1.49
C SER A 114 -31.80 14.29 2.33
N ASN A 115 -31.75 14.57 3.64
CA ASN A 115 -32.57 15.67 4.16
C ASN A 115 -32.04 16.19 5.51
N ILE A 116 -31.77 17.48 5.50
CA ILE A 116 -31.81 18.40 6.63
C ILE A 116 -33.09 18.15 7.43
N ILE A 117 -32.96 17.93 8.74
CA ILE A 117 -34.00 18.32 9.69
C ILE A 117 -33.34 19.16 10.77
N LYS A 118 -33.56 20.46 10.63
CA LYS A 118 -33.39 21.47 11.66
C LYS A 118 -34.67 21.47 12.47
N ILE A 119 -34.64 21.10 13.76
CA ILE A 119 -35.72 21.44 14.69
C ILE A 119 -35.12 22.26 15.82
N ARG A 120 -35.67 23.47 15.97
CA ARG A 120 -35.40 24.46 17.01
C ARG A 120 -36.20 24.14 18.28
N GLN A 121 -35.63 24.56 19.41
CA GLN A 121 -36.23 25.08 20.67
C GLN A 121 -37.36 24.33 21.37
N GLY A 122 -37.17 24.17 22.69
CA GLY A 122 -38.23 23.88 23.65
C GLY A 122 -37.66 23.60 25.03
N ASP A 123 -37.75 24.59 25.90
CA ASP A 123 -37.37 24.66 27.31
C ASP A 123 -37.77 23.43 28.15
N ASN A 124 -36.91 23.00 29.08
CA ASN A 124 -37.35 22.77 30.46
C ASN A 124 -36.20 22.95 31.46
N ARG A 125 -36.57 23.61 32.54
CA ARG A 125 -35.77 24.17 33.62
C ARG A 125 -35.73 23.17 34.80
N SER A 126 -34.80 23.43 35.72
CA SER A 126 -34.81 23.01 37.13
C SER A 126 -34.29 21.59 37.39
N THR A 127 -33.36 21.31 38.31
CA THR A 127 -32.91 22.01 39.52
C THR A 127 -31.47 21.60 39.88
N GLU A 128 -30.68 22.56 40.36
CA GLU A 128 -29.52 22.37 41.23
C GLU A 128 -29.86 21.53 42.47
N VAL A 129 -28.90 20.76 42.99
CA VAL A 129 -28.49 20.82 44.41
C VAL A 129 -27.01 20.46 44.55
N GLU A 130 -26.30 21.31 45.28
CA GLU A 130 -24.90 21.19 45.70
C GLU A 130 -24.63 20.03 46.68
N GLY A 131 -23.36 19.65 46.81
CA GLY A 131 -22.88 18.84 47.94
C GLY A 131 -21.40 18.42 47.84
N PRO A 132 -20.49 18.94 48.69
CA PRO A 132 -19.03 18.84 48.52
C PRO A 132 -18.33 17.84 49.47
N SER A 133 -17.01 17.72 49.29
CA SER A 133 -15.97 17.33 50.27
C SER A 133 -15.62 15.85 50.47
N ARG A 134 -14.40 15.45 50.06
CA ARG A 134 -13.23 15.07 50.92
C ARG A 134 -12.10 14.53 50.01
N ALA A 135 -11.05 15.27 49.68
CA ALA A 135 -9.83 15.56 50.45
C ALA A 135 -8.85 14.37 50.67
N ARG A 136 -7.66 14.55 50.04
CA ARG A 136 -6.26 14.28 50.51
C ARG A 136 -5.65 12.87 50.45
N LYS A 137 -4.53 12.78 49.70
CA LYS A 137 -3.10 12.63 50.17
C LYS A 137 -2.24 12.38 48.90
N THR A 138 -1.32 13.25 48.45
CA THR A 138 0.02 13.62 48.96
C THR A 138 0.98 12.44 49.12
N VAL A 139 2.01 12.34 48.25
CA VAL A 139 3.49 12.26 48.44
C VAL A 139 4.09 11.65 47.16
N HIS A 140 4.97 12.28 46.37
CA HIS A 140 6.38 12.69 46.53
C HIS A 140 7.41 11.54 46.53
N ALA A 141 8.48 11.75 45.74
CA ALA A 141 9.73 10.96 45.59
C ALA A 141 9.62 9.63 44.81
N GLU A 142 10.59 9.19 43.99
CA GLU A 142 12.04 9.40 44.06
C GLU A 142 12.73 9.14 42.70
N LEU A 143 13.84 9.84 42.47
CA LEU A 143 14.84 9.56 41.43
C LEU A 143 15.51 8.19 41.69
N ASN A 144 15.96 7.48 40.64
CA ASN A 144 17.41 7.25 40.54
C ASN A 144 17.89 6.79 39.15
N THR A 145 18.96 7.45 38.74
CA THR A 145 19.88 7.10 37.66
C THR A 145 20.70 5.87 38.07
N ILE A 146 20.89 4.91 37.16
CA ILE A 146 21.89 3.85 37.34
C ILE A 146 22.97 4.03 36.29
N LYS A 147 24.13 4.48 36.75
CA LYS A 147 25.42 4.49 36.05
C LYS A 147 26.28 3.44 36.73
N ALA A 148 26.73 2.43 36.02
CA ALA A 148 27.79 1.54 36.48
C ALA A 148 28.79 1.30 35.34
N LYS A 149 29.96 1.92 35.52
CA LYS A 149 31.22 1.58 34.85
C LYS A 149 31.63 0.17 35.30
N SER A 150 32.20 -0.62 34.39
CA SER A 150 33.14 -1.67 34.77
C SER A 150 34.40 -1.48 33.92
N ASP A 151 35.40 -0.88 34.57
CA ASP A 151 36.77 -0.78 34.14
C ASP A 151 37.50 -1.97 34.80
N ARG A 152 38.08 -2.87 34.00
CA ARG A 152 39.23 -3.69 34.45
C ARG A 152 40.17 -4.00 33.29
N ARG A 153 41.24 -3.22 33.34
CA ARG A 153 42.62 -3.45 32.91
C ARG A 153 43.20 -4.78 33.44
N SER A 154 43.83 -5.57 32.57
CA SER A 154 45.09 -6.35 32.75
C SER A 154 45.32 -7.11 31.42
N GLY A 155 46.43 -7.04 30.70
CA GLY A 155 47.81 -6.87 31.15
C GLY A 155 48.43 -8.26 31.37
N HIS A 156 48.79 -8.93 30.28
CA HIS A 156 49.93 -9.85 30.18
C HIS A 156 50.31 -10.02 28.71
#